data_AF-A0A6V6YRV3-F1
#
_entry.id   AF-A0A6V6YRV3-F1
#
_cell.length_a   1.000
_cell.length_b   1.000
_cell.length_c   1.000
_cell.angle_alpha   90.00
_cell.angle_beta   90.00
_cell.angle_gamma   90.00
#
_symmetry.space_group_name_H-M   'P 1'
#
loop_
_entity.id
_entity.type
_entity.pdbx_description
1 polymer ?
#
loop_
_entity_poly.entity_id
_entity_poly.type
_entity_poly.pdbx_seq_one_letter_code
_entity_poly.pdbx_strand_id
1 'polypeptide(L)'
;MKKILLILLIIIAFYALKQLVYKPYAWKKAINTPEHKLQLGSFIFSKQRGHNGSQSFENKYFIFKVTEINGDYVRLSVIRQLSQPDKLLQSDFSTTKDSYNYLKQNIHSITITPILSEDLYKGDASYIINDYLLEKYPVLATSRYYYEDLPEERKKVVLSNNPDKLNNYFNMVYSKKEIIKNGKLVPYTLNYNNEIQLSGQVEENIELILN
;
A
#
# COMPACT_ATOMS: atom_id res chain seq x y z
N MET A 1 50.24 -36.48 5.51
CA MET A 1 48.89 -36.63 6.12
C MET A 1 48.49 -35.43 6.98
N LYS A 2 49.27 -34.97 7.98
CA LYS A 2 48.90 -33.81 8.83
C LYS A 2 48.65 -32.48 8.08
N LYS A 3 49.45 -32.14 7.06
CA LYS A 3 49.25 -30.90 6.25
C LYS A 3 47.97 -30.92 5.41
N ILE A 4 47.61 -32.08 4.84
CA ILE A 4 46.38 -32.25 4.05
C ILE A 4 45.14 -32.15 4.96
N LEU A 5 45.21 -32.75 6.15
CA LEU A 5 44.13 -32.67 7.13
C LEU A 5 43.91 -31.23 7.64
N LEU A 6 45.00 -30.47 7.82
CA LEU A 6 44.93 -29.06 8.24
C LEU A 6 44.31 -28.17 7.17
N ILE A 7 44.67 -28.36 5.89
CA ILE A 7 44.11 -27.59 4.76
C ILE A 7 42.61 -27.90 4.62
N LEU A 8 42.21 -29.16 4.77
CA LEU A 8 40.80 -29.55 4.71
C LEU A 8 39.98 -28.92 5.85
N LEU A 9 40.53 -28.85 7.06
CA LEU A 9 39.90 -28.20 8.22
C LEU A 9 39.71 -26.70 8.01
N ILE A 10 40.69 -26.02 7.42
CA ILE A 10 40.61 -24.58 7.12
C ILE A 10 39.53 -24.32 6.06
N ILE A 11 39.44 -25.16 5.03
CA ILE A 11 38.41 -25.01 3.98
C ILE A 11 37.01 -25.23 4.56
N ILE A 12 36.82 -26.23 5.43
CA ILE A 12 35.55 -26.48 6.10
C ILE A 12 35.19 -25.31 7.04
N ALA A 13 36.16 -24.76 7.78
CA ALA A 13 35.94 -23.60 8.64
C ALA A 13 35.53 -22.35 7.84
N PHE A 14 36.19 -22.07 6.70
CA PHE A 14 35.80 -20.94 5.83
C PHE A 14 34.44 -21.15 5.17
N TYR A 15 34.10 -22.38 4.80
CA TYR A 15 32.79 -22.69 4.23
C TYR A 15 31.68 -22.52 5.26
N ALA A 16 31.88 -23.02 6.49
CA ALA A 16 30.95 -22.84 7.61
C ALA A 16 30.80 -21.35 7.97
N LEU A 17 31.89 -20.60 8.04
CA LEU A 17 31.86 -19.15 8.30
C LEU A 17 31.10 -18.39 7.20
N LYS A 18 31.30 -18.76 5.92
CA LYS A 18 30.60 -18.11 4.79
C LYS A 18 29.10 -18.41 4.79
N GLN A 19 28.70 -19.65 5.07
CA GLN A 19 27.29 -20.08 5.04
C GLN A 19 26.51 -19.72 6.30
N LEU A 20 27.10 -19.89 7.48
CA LEU A 20 26.41 -19.70 8.76
C LEU A 20 26.52 -18.27 9.29
N VAL A 21 27.60 -17.55 8.93
CA VAL A 21 27.86 -16.21 9.48
C VAL A 21 27.73 -15.15 8.38
N TYR A 22 28.51 -15.22 7.30
CA TYR A 22 28.58 -14.13 6.32
C TYR A 22 27.29 -13.94 5.50
N LYS A 23 26.75 -15.02 4.90
CA LYS A 23 25.52 -14.90 4.07
C LYS A 23 24.29 -14.46 4.88
N PRO A 24 24.00 -15.01 6.08
CA PRO A 24 22.89 -14.54 6.91
C PRO A 24 23.12 -13.11 7.41
N TYR A 25 24.35 -12.73 7.74
CA TYR A 25 24.69 -11.38 8.16
C TYR A 25 24.53 -10.37 7.02
N ALA A 26 25.01 -10.65 5.81
CA ALA A 26 24.86 -9.77 4.64
C ALA A 26 23.38 -9.63 4.21
N TRP A 27 22.60 -10.71 4.25
CA TRP A 27 21.15 -10.67 3.95
C TRP A 27 20.36 -9.91 5.02
N LYS A 28 20.65 -10.14 6.31
CA LYS A 28 20.07 -9.36 7.42
C LYS A 28 20.48 -7.89 7.37
N LYS A 29 21.68 -7.58 6.86
CA LYS A 29 22.18 -6.19 6.74
C LYS A 29 21.52 -5.45 5.57
N ALA A 30 21.28 -6.10 4.43
CA ALA A 30 20.59 -5.50 3.29
C ALA A 30 19.10 -5.21 3.57
N ILE A 31 18.39 -6.09 4.28
CA ILE A 31 16.98 -5.90 4.69
C ILE A 31 16.84 -4.88 5.84
N ASN A 32 17.91 -4.50 6.53
CA ASN A 32 17.87 -3.58 7.66
C ASN A 32 18.39 -2.17 7.32
N THR A 33 18.38 -1.78 6.04
CA THR A 33 18.58 -0.37 5.66
C THR A 33 17.26 0.43 5.76
N PRO A 34 17.26 1.68 6.27
CA PRO A 34 16.06 2.49 6.45
C PRO A 34 15.28 2.74 5.16
N GLU A 35 16.00 2.83 4.03
CA GLU A 35 15.45 3.05 2.69
C GLU A 35 14.81 1.79 2.06
N HIS A 36 14.73 0.65 2.75
CA HIS A 36 14.29 -0.64 2.17
C HIS A 36 13.15 -1.33 2.91
N LYS A 37 12.29 -0.61 3.64
CA LYS A 37 11.02 -1.17 4.11
C LYS A 37 9.86 -0.25 3.78
N LEU A 38 8.74 -0.87 3.44
CA LEU A 38 7.41 -0.27 3.46
C LEU A 38 7.17 0.39 4.83
N GLN A 39 6.91 1.69 4.84
CA GLN A 39 6.67 2.49 6.05
C GLN A 39 5.23 3.01 6.04
N LEU A 40 4.74 3.36 7.24
CA LEU A 40 3.50 4.11 7.36
C LEU A 40 3.64 5.44 6.58
N GLY A 41 2.61 5.80 5.84
CA GLY A 41 2.61 7.00 4.99
C GLY A 41 3.28 6.82 3.62
N SER A 42 3.99 5.70 3.37
CA SER A 42 4.55 5.43 2.04
C SER A 42 3.47 5.40 0.96
N PHE A 43 3.86 5.69 -0.27
CA PHE A 43 2.98 5.73 -1.42
C PHE A 43 3.21 4.52 -2.32
N ILE A 44 2.12 3.86 -2.72
CA ILE A 44 2.17 2.75 -3.65
C ILE A 44 1.46 3.15 -4.94
N PHE A 45 2.15 3.00 -6.04
CA PHE A 45 1.65 3.29 -7.38
C PHE A 45 1.41 1.98 -8.11
N SER A 46 0.19 1.78 -8.62
CA SER A 46 -0.21 0.57 -9.34
C SER A 46 -0.82 0.93 -10.69
N LYS A 47 -0.48 0.14 -11.71
CA LYS A 47 -1.05 0.23 -13.04
C LYS A 47 -1.66 -1.12 -13.40
N GLN A 48 -2.97 -1.14 -13.58
CA GLN A 48 -3.75 -2.35 -13.85
C GLN A 48 -4.33 -2.29 -15.25
N ARG A 49 -4.52 -3.44 -15.89
CA ARG A 49 -5.21 -3.53 -17.18
C ARG A 49 -6.60 -4.09 -16.95
N GLY A 50 -7.62 -3.27 -17.16
CA GLY A 50 -9.01 -3.63 -16.91
C GLY A 50 -9.87 -3.58 -18.17
N HIS A 51 -11.01 -4.27 -18.13
CA HIS A 51 -12.08 -4.03 -19.10
C HIS A 51 -12.76 -2.70 -18.83
N ASN A 52 -13.08 -1.97 -19.90
CA ASN A 52 -13.79 -0.70 -19.81
C ASN A 52 -15.32 -0.83 -20.02
N GLY A 53 -15.87 -2.03 -19.80
CA GLY A 53 -17.27 -2.35 -20.11
C GLY A 53 -17.52 -2.71 -21.58
N SER A 54 -16.47 -2.78 -22.42
CA SER A 54 -16.52 -3.31 -23.79
C SER A 54 -15.43 -4.37 -24.02
N GLN A 55 -15.29 -4.85 -25.26
CA GLN A 55 -14.20 -5.77 -25.65
C GLN A 55 -12.80 -5.10 -25.64
N SER A 56 -12.71 -3.79 -25.42
CA SER A 56 -11.42 -3.11 -25.30
C SER A 56 -10.89 -3.11 -23.87
N PHE A 57 -9.57 -3.18 -23.75
CA PHE A 57 -8.85 -3.06 -22.49
C PHE A 57 -8.32 -1.64 -22.32
N GLU A 58 -8.40 -1.11 -21.11
CA GLU A 58 -7.81 0.15 -20.73
C GLU A 58 -6.84 -0.03 -19.55
N ASN A 59 -5.89 0.90 -19.43
CA ASN A 59 -5.03 0.95 -18.25
C ASN A 59 -5.72 1.80 -17.19
N LYS A 60 -5.89 1.24 -15.99
CA LYS A 60 -6.33 1.94 -14.79
C LYS A 60 -5.14 2.23 -13.91
N TYR A 61 -5.06 3.46 -13.40
CA TYR A 61 -3.94 3.94 -12.60
C TYR A 61 -4.42 4.22 -11.18
N PHE A 62 -3.77 3.61 -10.20
CA PHE A 62 -4.11 3.76 -8.79
C PHE A 62 -2.91 4.28 -8.00
N ILE A 63 -3.21 5.11 -7.02
CA ILE A 63 -2.23 5.68 -6.11
C ILE A 63 -2.77 5.44 -4.71
N PHE A 64 -1.96 4.83 -3.87
CA PHE A 64 -2.35 4.48 -2.52
C PHE A 64 -1.40 5.10 -1.52
N LYS A 65 -1.91 5.42 -0.34
CA LYS A 65 -1.13 5.72 0.84
C LYS A 65 -1.21 4.55 1.82
N VAL A 66 -0.08 4.18 2.42
CA VAL A 66 -0.03 3.19 3.50
C VAL A 66 -0.56 3.84 4.77
N THR A 67 -1.70 3.36 5.27
CA THR A 67 -2.38 3.94 6.44
C THR A 67 -2.31 3.07 7.68
N GLU A 68 -1.94 1.80 7.53
CA GLU A 68 -1.75 0.86 8.64
C GLU A 68 -0.69 -0.18 8.27
N ILE A 69 0.16 -0.54 9.24
CA ILE A 69 1.03 -1.72 9.14
C ILE A 69 0.91 -2.52 10.42
N ASN A 70 0.31 -3.71 10.35
CA ASN A 70 0.18 -4.65 11.46
C ASN A 70 0.75 -6.02 11.06
N GLY A 71 1.99 -6.31 11.44
CA GLY A 71 2.67 -7.54 11.02
C GLY A 71 2.80 -7.63 9.49
N ASP A 72 2.19 -8.64 8.89
CA ASP A 72 2.13 -8.80 7.43
C ASP A 72 0.94 -8.07 6.78
N TYR A 73 0.02 -7.51 7.57
CA TYR A 73 -1.16 -6.82 7.07
C TYR A 73 -0.86 -5.33 6.83
N VAL A 74 -0.98 -4.89 5.59
CA VAL A 74 -0.77 -3.50 5.16
C VAL A 74 -2.08 -2.95 4.67
N ARG A 75 -2.64 -1.97 5.39
CA ARG A 75 -3.81 -1.25 4.89
C ARG A 75 -3.38 -0.12 3.99
N LEU A 76 -4.08 0.00 2.88
CA LEU A 76 -3.94 1.07 1.92
C LEU A 76 -5.20 1.93 1.90
N SER A 77 -5.04 3.21 1.62
CA SER A 77 -6.14 4.10 1.25
C SER A 77 -5.86 4.74 -0.10
N VAL A 78 -6.88 4.82 -0.95
CA VAL A 78 -6.75 5.39 -2.29
C VAL A 78 -6.60 6.91 -2.18
N ILE A 79 -5.60 7.45 -2.87
CA ILE A 79 -5.45 8.90 -3.04
C ILE A 79 -6.31 9.34 -4.20
N ARG A 80 -7.22 10.28 -3.95
CA ARG A 80 -8.12 10.88 -4.94
C ARG A 80 -8.06 12.39 -4.87
N GLN A 81 -8.70 13.04 -5.84
CA GLN A 81 -8.88 14.48 -5.86
C GLN A 81 -10.36 14.79 -5.77
N LEU A 82 -10.77 15.68 -4.86
CA LEU A 82 -12.15 16.12 -4.75
C LEU A 82 -12.57 16.88 -6.01
N SER A 83 -13.79 16.63 -6.47
CA SER A 83 -14.41 17.38 -7.56
C SER A 83 -14.68 18.82 -7.16
N GLN A 84 -14.71 19.69 -8.16
CA GLN A 84 -15.24 21.05 -8.01
C GLN A 84 -16.73 21.02 -8.38
N PRO A 85 -17.58 21.90 -7.79
CA PRO A 85 -19.01 21.92 -8.09
C PRO A 85 -19.34 22.04 -9.58
N ASP A 86 -18.54 22.78 -10.33
CA ASP A 86 -18.66 23.04 -11.77
C ASP A 86 -17.82 22.09 -12.65
N LYS A 87 -16.97 21.27 -12.02
CA LYS A 87 -16.05 20.35 -12.73
C LYS A 87 -15.96 19.02 -11.99
N LEU A 88 -16.93 18.16 -12.28
CA LEU A 88 -16.98 16.79 -11.80
C LEU A 88 -15.83 15.97 -12.38
N LEU A 89 -15.04 15.36 -11.50
CA LEU A 89 -14.09 14.32 -11.87
C LEU A 89 -14.84 12.99 -11.95
N GLN A 90 -14.50 12.15 -12.93
CA GLN A 90 -15.09 10.81 -13.07
C GLN A 90 -14.83 9.97 -11.80
N SER A 91 -15.82 9.17 -11.41
CA SER A 91 -15.91 8.59 -10.06
C SER A 91 -15.32 7.19 -9.91
N ASP A 92 -14.43 6.76 -10.80
CA ASP A 92 -13.67 5.53 -10.59
C ASP A 92 -12.52 5.79 -9.61
N PHE A 93 -12.17 4.79 -8.79
CA PHE A 93 -11.03 4.90 -7.87
C PHE A 93 -9.69 5.10 -8.61
N SER A 94 -9.67 4.92 -9.94
CA SER A 94 -8.53 5.17 -10.81
C SER A 94 -8.41 6.65 -11.20
N THR A 95 -7.20 7.04 -11.60
CA THR A 95 -6.91 8.37 -12.13
C THR A 95 -6.39 8.29 -13.57
N THR A 96 -6.26 9.45 -14.23
CA THR A 96 -5.68 9.52 -15.57
C THR A 96 -4.17 9.25 -15.52
N LYS A 97 -3.60 8.81 -16.64
CA LYS A 97 -2.14 8.60 -16.77
C LYS A 97 -1.35 9.88 -16.43
N ASP A 98 -1.86 11.04 -16.82
CA ASP A 98 -1.19 12.32 -16.60
C ASP A 98 -1.19 12.69 -15.12
N SER A 99 -2.34 12.57 -14.44
CA SER A 99 -2.44 12.77 -12.99
C SER A 99 -1.57 11.78 -12.21
N TYR A 100 -1.51 10.51 -12.66
CA TYR A 100 -0.64 9.49 -12.07
C TYR A 100 0.84 9.88 -12.14
N ASN A 101 1.33 10.28 -13.33
CA ASN A 101 2.72 10.67 -13.51
C ASN A 101 3.05 11.97 -12.76
N TYR A 102 2.13 12.94 -12.77
CA TYR A 102 2.29 14.19 -12.05
C TYR A 102 2.43 13.95 -10.54
N LEU A 103 1.53 13.17 -9.94
CA LEU A 103 1.61 12.82 -8.53
C LEU A 103 2.88 12.03 -8.24
N LYS A 104 3.24 11.05 -9.07
CA LYS A 104 4.47 10.26 -8.88
C LYS A 104 5.74 11.12 -8.75
N GLN A 105 5.82 12.21 -9.49
CA GLN A 105 6.98 13.12 -9.47
C GLN A 105 6.92 14.15 -8.33
N ASN A 106 5.72 14.49 -7.85
CA ASN A 106 5.50 15.63 -6.96
C ASN A 106 4.85 15.23 -5.62
N ILE A 107 4.76 13.94 -5.31
CA ILE A 107 3.96 13.42 -4.18
C ILE A 107 4.39 14.01 -2.83
N HIS A 108 5.69 14.27 -2.64
CA HIS A 108 6.24 14.86 -1.43
C HIS A 108 6.01 16.37 -1.31
N SER A 109 5.79 17.06 -2.43
CA SER A 109 5.49 18.50 -2.46
C SER A 109 4.00 18.82 -2.44
N ILE A 110 3.14 17.79 -2.58
CA ILE A 110 1.69 17.95 -2.62
C ILE A 110 1.10 17.55 -1.27
N THR A 111 0.31 18.44 -0.68
CA THR A 111 -0.46 18.11 0.52
C THR A 111 -1.58 17.15 0.16
N ILE A 112 -1.57 15.95 0.75
CA ILE A 112 -2.66 14.99 0.62
C ILE A 112 -3.36 14.88 1.98
N THR A 113 -4.61 15.34 2.02
CA THR A 113 -5.36 15.53 3.25
C THR A 113 -6.01 14.21 3.72
N PRO A 114 -5.78 13.76 4.96
CA PRO A 114 -6.61 12.71 5.55
C PRO A 114 -8.01 13.25 5.82
N ILE A 115 -9.03 12.63 5.24
CA ILE A 115 -10.44 12.98 5.50
C ILE A 115 -11.14 11.75 6.06
N LEU A 116 -11.85 11.90 7.18
CA LEU A 116 -12.66 10.79 7.71
C LEU A 116 -13.74 10.44 6.69
N SER A 117 -13.96 9.14 6.44
CA SER A 117 -14.98 8.73 5.46
C SER A 117 -16.35 9.36 5.72
N GLU A 118 -16.76 9.50 6.99
CA GLU A 118 -18.03 10.14 7.37
C GLU A 118 -18.15 11.60 6.95
N ASP A 119 -17.03 12.31 6.83
CA ASP A 119 -17.01 13.73 6.46
C ASP A 119 -17.17 13.91 4.96
N LEU A 120 -16.75 12.93 4.15
CA LEU A 120 -16.94 12.95 2.69
C LEU A 120 -18.41 12.81 2.27
N TYR A 121 -19.27 12.31 3.16
CA TYR A 121 -20.70 12.15 2.94
C TYR A 121 -21.53 13.26 3.60
N LYS A 122 -20.90 14.27 4.23
CA LYS A 122 -21.58 15.44 4.79
C LYS A 122 -21.61 16.57 3.77
N GLY A 123 -22.79 17.13 3.52
CA GLY A 123 -23.03 18.20 2.54
C GLY A 123 -23.86 17.75 1.34
N ASP A 124 -23.82 18.52 0.25
CA ASP A 124 -24.72 18.34 -0.91
C ASP A 124 -24.44 17.06 -1.70
N ALA A 125 -23.18 16.85 -2.09
CA ALA A 125 -22.76 15.75 -2.94
C ALA A 125 -21.42 15.17 -2.48
N SER A 126 -21.38 13.85 -2.33
CA SER A 126 -20.18 13.13 -1.91
C SER A 126 -19.02 13.38 -2.89
N TYR A 127 -17.81 13.49 -2.33
CA TYR A 127 -16.58 13.68 -3.12
C TYR A 127 -16.48 15.00 -3.90
N ILE A 128 -17.35 15.97 -3.59
CA ILE A 128 -17.26 17.35 -4.07
C ILE A 128 -16.79 18.24 -2.91
N ILE A 129 -15.91 19.19 -3.19
CA ILE A 129 -15.52 20.18 -2.20
C ILE A 129 -16.73 21.07 -1.83
N ASN A 130 -16.96 21.25 -0.53
CA ASN A 130 -18.08 22.02 0.01
C ASN A 130 -17.64 22.83 1.23
N ASP A 131 -18.51 23.72 1.71
CA ASP A 131 -18.19 24.62 2.82
C ASP A 131 -17.83 23.86 4.10
N TYR A 132 -18.50 22.74 4.40
CA TYR A 132 -18.18 21.90 5.54
C TYR A 132 -16.74 21.34 5.48
N LEU A 133 -16.34 20.81 4.31
CA LEU A 133 -15.00 20.28 4.10
C LEU A 133 -13.95 21.40 4.13
N LEU A 134 -14.25 22.58 3.60
CA LEU A 134 -13.34 23.73 3.60
C LEU A 134 -13.16 24.32 5.00
N GLU A 135 -14.22 24.38 5.80
CA GLU A 135 -14.15 24.81 7.19
C GLU A 135 -13.32 23.85 8.04
N LYS A 136 -13.59 22.54 7.91
CA LYS A 136 -12.91 21.51 8.72
C LYS A 136 -11.50 21.18 8.23
N TYR A 137 -11.26 21.25 6.92
CA TYR A 137 -10.00 20.92 6.27
C TYR A 137 -9.55 22.05 5.32
N PRO A 138 -9.12 23.21 5.86
CA PRO A 138 -8.86 24.42 5.07
C PRO A 138 -7.78 24.25 4.00
N VAL A 139 -6.86 23.30 4.18
CA VAL A 139 -5.84 22.94 3.18
C VAL A 139 -6.44 22.48 1.83
N LEU A 140 -7.68 21.98 1.84
CA LEU A 140 -8.39 21.56 0.62
C LEU A 140 -8.67 22.70 -0.35
N ALA A 141 -8.66 23.96 0.12
CA ALA A 141 -8.76 25.14 -0.74
C ALA A 141 -7.58 25.25 -1.72
N THR A 142 -6.42 24.69 -1.36
CA THR A 142 -5.20 24.72 -2.19
C THR A 142 -4.93 23.37 -2.83
N SER A 143 -5.00 22.29 -2.05
CA SER A 143 -4.78 20.92 -2.53
C SER A 143 -6.00 20.06 -2.26
N ARG A 144 -6.73 19.76 -3.33
CA ARG A 144 -7.92 18.89 -3.28
C ARG A 144 -7.60 17.41 -3.17
N TYR A 145 -6.31 17.04 -3.08
CA TYR A 145 -5.92 15.65 -2.92
C TYR A 145 -6.20 15.17 -1.50
N TYR A 146 -6.79 13.99 -1.40
CA TYR A 146 -7.17 13.39 -0.14
C TYR A 146 -7.02 11.87 -0.18
N TYR A 147 -7.02 11.26 0.99
CA TYR A 147 -7.30 9.83 1.16
C TYR A 147 -8.32 9.65 2.29
N GLU A 148 -9.09 8.58 2.22
CA GLU A 148 -10.04 8.24 3.28
C GLU A 148 -9.27 7.72 4.49
N ASP A 149 -9.37 8.43 5.61
CA ASP A 149 -8.78 8.05 6.88
C ASP A 149 -9.79 7.31 7.77
N LEU A 150 -9.26 6.49 8.66
CA LEU A 150 -10.05 5.79 9.67
C LEU A 150 -10.07 6.60 10.98
N PRO A 151 -11.18 6.59 11.73
CA PRO A 151 -11.20 7.01 13.12
C PRO A 151 -10.15 6.26 13.94
N GLU A 152 -9.58 6.93 14.96
CA GLU A 152 -8.52 6.36 15.80
C GLU A 152 -8.95 5.06 16.51
N GLU A 153 -10.23 4.90 16.86
CA GLU A 153 -10.69 3.64 17.46
C GLU A 153 -10.60 2.46 16.47
N ARG A 154 -10.76 2.72 15.17
CA ARG A 154 -10.67 1.71 14.10
C ARG A 154 -9.24 1.43 13.65
N LYS A 155 -8.26 2.27 14.01
CA LYS A 155 -6.83 2.01 13.75
C LYS A 155 -6.22 0.99 14.72
N LYS A 156 -6.93 0.64 15.80
CA LYS A 156 -6.48 -0.30 16.85
C LYS A 156 -7.09 -1.71 16.71
N VAL A 157 -7.31 -2.18 15.48
CA VAL A 157 -7.95 -3.48 15.27
C VAL A 157 -6.96 -4.61 15.58
N VAL A 158 -7.20 -5.28 16.71
CA VAL A 158 -6.76 -6.65 16.93
C VAL A 158 -7.57 -7.52 15.97
N LEU A 159 -6.91 -8.36 15.17
CA LEU A 159 -7.58 -9.30 14.27
C LEU A 159 -8.67 -10.05 15.05
N SER A 160 -9.92 -9.78 14.67
CA SER A 160 -11.09 -10.35 15.31
C SER A 160 -11.24 -11.81 14.88
N ASN A 161 -11.69 -12.70 15.76
CA ASN A 161 -12.03 -14.08 15.37
C ASN A 161 -13.40 -14.18 14.66
N ASN A 162 -14.15 -13.08 14.59
CA ASN A 162 -15.42 -13.01 13.84
C ASN A 162 -15.16 -12.80 12.34
N PRO A 163 -15.65 -13.69 11.45
CA PRO A 163 -15.44 -13.62 9.99
C PRO A 163 -15.97 -12.34 9.33
N ASP A 164 -17.15 -11.84 9.71
CA ASP A 164 -17.72 -10.62 9.11
C ASP A 164 -16.85 -9.40 9.40
N LYS A 165 -16.31 -9.32 10.62
CA LYS A 165 -15.36 -8.27 11.01
C LYS A 165 -14.03 -8.40 10.26
N LEU A 166 -13.54 -9.63 10.04
CA LEU A 166 -12.32 -9.87 9.26
C LEU A 166 -12.51 -9.53 7.79
N ASN A 167 -13.66 -9.88 7.19
CA ASN A 167 -13.95 -9.56 5.80
C ASN A 167 -13.97 -8.04 5.58
N ASN A 168 -14.61 -7.30 6.48
CA ASN A 168 -14.59 -5.84 6.46
C ASN A 168 -13.18 -5.27 6.68
N TYR A 169 -12.40 -5.88 7.58
CA TYR A 169 -11.01 -5.48 7.79
C TYR A 169 -10.17 -5.68 6.53
N PHE A 170 -10.31 -6.79 5.81
CA PHE A 170 -9.49 -7.10 4.64
C PHE A 170 -9.77 -6.26 3.40
N ASN A 171 -10.82 -5.42 3.42
CA ASN A 171 -10.96 -4.39 2.41
C ASN A 171 -9.72 -3.47 2.41
N MET A 172 -9.00 -3.45 1.28
CA MET A 172 -7.74 -2.71 1.09
C MET A 172 -6.58 -3.15 2.00
N VAL A 173 -6.55 -4.41 2.44
CA VAL A 173 -5.42 -4.98 3.19
C VAL A 173 -4.64 -5.97 2.34
N TYR A 174 -3.32 -5.77 2.29
CA TYR A 174 -2.39 -6.48 1.43
C TYR A 174 -1.23 -7.08 2.23
N SER A 175 -0.55 -8.08 1.66
CA SER A 175 0.64 -8.67 2.28
C SER A 175 1.86 -7.75 2.17
N LYS A 176 2.42 -7.39 3.33
CA LYS A 176 3.70 -6.69 3.46
C LYS A 176 4.83 -7.49 2.83
N LYS A 177 4.86 -8.80 3.08
CA LYS A 177 5.86 -9.72 2.54
C LYS A 177 5.83 -9.71 1.02
N GLU A 178 4.64 -9.77 0.41
CA GLU A 178 4.50 -9.71 -1.05
C GLU A 178 4.89 -8.34 -1.61
N ILE A 179 4.52 -7.24 -0.92
CA ILE A 179 4.95 -5.89 -1.30
C ILE A 179 6.47 -5.76 -1.26
N ILE A 180 7.13 -6.17 -0.18
CA ILE A 180 8.57 -5.97 0.02
C ILE A 180 9.40 -6.97 -0.81
N LYS A 181 9.00 -8.24 -0.87
CA LYS A 181 9.80 -9.28 -1.52
C LYS A 181 9.54 -9.38 -3.01
N ASN A 182 8.29 -9.22 -3.42
CA ASN A 182 7.87 -9.50 -4.78
C ASN A 182 7.42 -8.23 -5.53
N GLY A 183 7.29 -7.08 -4.85
CA GLY A 183 6.82 -5.85 -5.48
C GLY A 183 5.40 -5.98 -5.99
N LYS A 184 4.56 -6.74 -5.27
CA LYS A 184 3.18 -7.04 -5.67
C LYS A 184 2.17 -6.64 -4.60
N LEU A 185 1.04 -6.11 -5.04
CA LEU A 185 -0.16 -6.02 -4.20
C LEU A 185 -0.91 -7.34 -4.29
N VAL A 186 -0.85 -8.12 -3.20
CA VAL A 186 -1.62 -9.35 -3.05
C VAL A 186 -2.57 -9.16 -1.87
N PRO A 187 -3.88 -9.07 -2.10
CA PRO A 187 -4.83 -8.78 -1.04
C PRO A 187 -5.05 -10.01 -0.15
N TYR A 188 -5.30 -9.75 1.13
CA TYR A 188 -5.86 -10.75 2.02
C TYR A 188 -7.35 -10.91 1.76
N THR A 189 -7.84 -12.14 1.92
CA THR A 189 -9.27 -12.47 1.86
C THR A 189 -9.56 -13.62 2.80
N LEU A 190 -10.84 -13.88 3.02
CA LEU A 190 -11.30 -15.13 3.61
C LEU A 190 -11.59 -16.16 2.50
N ASN A 191 -11.29 -17.42 2.76
CA ASN A 191 -11.74 -18.54 1.92
C ASN A 191 -13.18 -18.96 2.30
N TYR A 192 -13.73 -19.96 1.60
CA TYR A 192 -15.07 -20.48 1.89
C TYR A 192 -15.24 -21.05 3.31
N ASN A 193 -14.14 -21.40 3.99
CA ASN A 193 -14.11 -21.88 5.36
C ASN A 193 -13.84 -20.76 6.39
N ASN A 194 -13.87 -19.49 5.97
CA ASN A 194 -13.52 -18.31 6.78
C ASN A 194 -12.08 -18.27 7.29
N GLU A 195 -11.16 -18.96 6.61
CA GLU A 195 -9.74 -18.90 6.92
C GLU A 195 -9.06 -17.80 6.12
N ILE A 196 -8.09 -17.13 6.75
CA ILE A 196 -7.31 -16.06 6.14
C ILE A 196 -6.41 -16.66 5.06
N GLN A 197 -6.50 -16.12 3.84
CA GLN A 197 -5.62 -16.49 2.74
C GLN A 197 -5.22 -15.28 1.90
N LEU A 198 -4.21 -15.46 1.06
CA LEU A 198 -3.85 -14.50 0.03
C LEU A 198 -4.65 -14.79 -1.25
N SER A 199 -5.23 -13.75 -1.84
CA SER A 199 -5.88 -13.87 -3.16
C SER A 199 -4.84 -13.66 -4.26
N GLY A 200 -4.07 -14.72 -4.57
CA GLY A 200 -3.05 -14.69 -5.63
C GLY A 200 -3.63 -14.53 -7.05
N GLN A 201 -4.96 -14.60 -7.22
CA GLN A 201 -5.63 -14.39 -8.50
C GLN A 201 -5.73 -12.90 -8.90
N VAL A 202 -5.47 -11.99 -7.96
CA VAL A 202 -5.56 -10.52 -8.15
C VAL A 202 -4.22 -9.89 -7.73
N GLU A 203 -3.13 -10.39 -8.32
CA GLU A 203 -1.80 -9.82 -8.07
C GLU A 203 -1.49 -8.69 -9.05
N GLU A 204 -1.01 -7.56 -8.52
CA GLU A 204 -0.73 -6.37 -9.33
C GLU A 204 0.71 -5.88 -9.08
N ASN A 205 1.42 -5.56 -10.17
CA ASN A 205 2.76 -4.99 -10.07
C ASN A 205 2.69 -3.56 -9.52
N ILE A 206 3.65 -3.21 -8.67
CA ILE A 206 3.69 -1.89 -8.03
C ILE A 206 5.05 -1.24 -8.02
N GLU A 207 5.02 0.08 -7.91
CA GLU A 207 6.16 0.91 -7.54
C GLU A 207 5.92 1.52 -6.15
N LEU A 208 6.92 1.41 -5.27
CA LEU A 208 6.89 1.95 -3.92
C LEU A 208 7.71 3.24 -3.86
N ILE A 209 7.08 4.32 -3.40
CA ILE A 209 7.75 5.57 -3.03
C ILE A 209 7.64 5.69 -1.51
N LEU A 210 8.76 5.84 -0.82
CA LEU A 210 8.78 5.98 0.63
C LEU A 210 8.18 7.33 1.05
N ASN A 211 7.80 7.46 2.32
CA ASN A 211 7.31 8.74 2.85
C ASN A 211 8.47 9.75 3.01
#